data_AF-A0A2H6KIY5-F1
#
_entry.id   AF-A0A2H6KIY5-F1
#
_cell.length_a   1.000
_cell.length_b   1.000
_cell.length_c   1.000
_cell.angle_alpha   90.00
_cell.angle_beta   90.00
_cell.angle_gamma   90.00
#
_symmetry.space_group_name_H-M   'P 1'
#
loop_
_entity.id
_entity.type
_entity.pdbx_description
1 polymer ?
#
loop_
_entity_poly.entity_id
_entity_poly.type
_entity_poly.pdbx_seq_one_letter_code
_entity_poly.pdbx_strand_id
1 'polypeptide(L)'
;MSAKIRDELISAVISPANLKFPKLAVNDMKSNVEYIQGACKAFAEELETAIKKAIKLAEEQPGRNFTLSITIKDKIKADVLNPTSYGNEKSQYKLQEAIKLLLHQLVGAARGAAKELHSLALETRPPGSSPGSIAEKIKEAHTNVKSLNGQLDTATGKISGRASGTNPNHAQAVDKAIEAVGATLEQQLPNGSDNTHVKLKDATSFSRYNTHVSQDEEALKALASGNLENIKGALPEAIKGIRTQVETDFQAVNAATKNKKEFATLSEAITSNLKSLTDTVSQVGQKINAKLTELKSKIGKKEHAIQNTDNLLKSEVSKYQQQCIQSLESHVDSEVKEAIEKLTTQANKNYVTSIKEMLNAFADRVQKELKPLPKDIDTDLITGFKGFMRTVQGVISDNDTSSVHINLLSSLASESTDTAEQKAQLFKTLSTKFKEFVGPLKRYLDTEIKRLYKDINAKKNPPVSKTPINILTPTHLTPCNPN
;
A
#
# COMPACT_ATOMS: atom_id res chain seq x y z
N MET A 1 18.02 59.84 26.29
CA MET A 1 18.92 59.36 27.38
C MET A 1 20.23 60.11 27.21
N SER A 2 20.69 60.89 28.20
CA SER A 2 21.91 61.68 27.98
C SER A 2 23.10 60.75 27.70
N ALA A 3 23.99 61.13 26.78
CA ALA A 3 25.17 60.34 26.43
C ALA A 3 25.96 59.91 27.69
N LYS A 4 25.98 60.77 28.71
CA LYS A 4 26.70 60.56 29.97
C LYS A 4 26.17 59.41 30.83
N ILE A 5 24.86 59.14 30.82
CA ILE A 5 24.26 58.00 31.55
C ILE A 5 24.61 56.68 30.83
N ARG A 6 24.56 56.71 29.49
CA ARG A 6 24.94 55.58 28.64
C ARG A 6 26.40 55.21 28.85
N ASP A 7 27.29 56.21 28.84
CA ASP A 7 28.74 55.99 29.03
C ASP A 7 29.06 55.40 30.41
N GLU A 8 28.31 55.79 31.45
CA GLU A 8 28.45 55.21 32.78
C GLU A 8 28.09 53.72 32.79
N LEU A 9 26.95 53.37 32.20
CA LEU A 9 26.52 51.97 32.08
C LEU A 9 27.48 51.16 31.20
N ILE A 10 28.03 51.78 30.14
CA ILE A 10 29.04 51.14 29.31
C ILE A 10 30.27 50.80 30.15
N SER A 11 30.84 51.79 30.84
CA SER A 11 32.07 51.61 31.62
C SER A 11 31.89 50.69 32.82
N ALA A 12 30.79 50.83 33.56
CA ALA A 12 30.59 50.14 34.83
C ALA A 12 30.01 48.73 34.69
N VAL A 13 29.35 48.42 33.57
CA VAL A 13 28.58 47.18 33.39
C VAL A 13 28.91 46.48 32.08
N ILE A 14 28.77 47.17 30.94
CA ILE A 14 28.88 46.51 29.62
C ILE A 14 30.32 46.10 29.32
N SER A 15 31.31 46.98 29.55
CA SER A 15 32.72 46.68 29.31
C SER A 15 33.23 45.52 30.19
N PRO A 16 32.96 45.49 31.52
CA PRO A 16 33.25 44.32 32.34
C PRO A 16 32.53 43.05 31.90
N ALA A 17 31.25 43.14 31.48
CA ALA A 17 30.49 41.98 31.04
C ALA A 17 31.07 41.38 29.75
N ASN A 18 31.48 42.24 28.80
CA ASN A 18 32.11 41.82 27.55
C ASN A 18 33.45 41.09 27.76
N LEU A 19 34.20 41.40 28.83
CA LEU A 19 35.46 40.72 29.16
C LEU A 19 35.24 39.31 29.73
N LYS A 20 34.09 39.08 30.38
CA LYS A 20 33.72 37.79 30.99
C LYS A 20 33.02 36.85 30.02
N PHE A 21 32.71 37.32 28.82
CA PHE A 21 31.87 36.63 27.86
C PHE A 21 32.69 35.93 26.76
N PRO A 22 32.49 34.62 26.52
CA PRO A 22 33.26 33.87 25.51
C PRO A 22 32.87 34.26 24.07
N LYS A 23 33.83 34.16 23.14
CA LYS A 23 33.57 34.35 21.70
C LYS A 23 32.71 33.22 21.15
N LEU A 24 31.81 33.55 20.22
CA LEU A 24 30.98 32.57 19.51
C LEU A 24 31.88 31.57 18.76
N ALA A 25 31.84 30.30 19.15
CA ALA A 25 32.73 29.27 18.61
C ALA A 25 32.21 28.65 17.30
N VAL A 26 30.88 28.49 17.18
CA VAL A 26 30.22 27.84 16.04
C VAL A 26 28.94 28.61 15.72
N ASN A 27 28.66 28.83 14.43
CA ASN A 27 27.42 29.47 13.97
C ASN A 27 26.32 28.43 13.74
N ASP A 28 25.90 27.73 14.80
CA ASP A 28 24.69 26.92 14.78
C ASP A 28 23.65 27.44 15.78
N MET A 29 22.39 27.05 15.60
CA MET A 29 21.28 27.63 16.36
C MET A 29 21.47 27.48 17.88
N LYS A 30 21.94 26.32 18.33
CA LYS A 30 22.20 26.06 19.75
C LYS A 30 23.28 27.01 20.28
N SER A 31 24.42 27.06 19.61
CA SER A 31 25.54 27.92 19.99
C SER A 31 25.16 29.40 19.99
N ASN A 32 24.34 29.84 19.02
CA ASN A 32 23.88 31.23 18.93
C ASN A 32 22.94 31.61 20.08
N VAL A 33 22.04 30.71 20.48
CA VAL A 33 21.14 30.95 21.62
C VAL A 33 21.92 30.91 22.94
N GLU A 34 22.83 29.96 23.11
CA GLU A 34 23.71 29.88 24.29
C GLU A 34 24.57 31.14 24.43
N TYR A 35 25.06 31.67 23.31
CA TYR A 35 25.80 32.93 23.26
C TYR A 35 24.93 34.10 23.77
N ILE A 36 23.75 34.34 23.20
CA ILE A 36 22.88 35.46 23.65
C ILE A 36 22.47 35.27 25.12
N GLN A 37 22.16 34.04 25.53
CA GLN A 37 21.85 33.71 26.92
C GLN A 37 23.01 34.10 27.86
N GLY A 38 24.25 33.78 27.48
CA GLY A 38 25.44 34.14 28.23
C GLY A 38 25.64 35.66 28.33
N ALA A 39 25.40 36.40 27.25
CA ALA A 39 25.51 37.86 27.24
C ALA A 39 24.52 38.51 28.22
N CYS A 40 23.26 38.05 28.23
CA CYS A 40 22.25 38.53 29.17
C CYS A 40 22.59 38.21 30.63
N LYS A 41 23.14 37.02 30.91
CA LYS A 41 23.58 36.63 32.26
C LYS A 41 24.77 37.48 32.73
N ALA A 42 25.80 37.63 31.90
CA ALA A 42 26.98 38.42 32.22
C ALA A 42 26.62 39.89 32.50
N PHE A 43 25.76 40.49 31.67
CA PHE A 43 25.25 41.84 31.91
C PHE A 43 24.52 41.95 33.27
N ALA A 44 23.64 40.97 33.58
CA ALA A 44 22.90 40.96 34.85
C ALA A 44 23.82 40.79 36.07
N GLU A 45 24.84 39.94 35.98
CA GLU A 45 25.82 39.70 37.04
C GLU A 45 26.70 40.93 37.31
N GLU A 46 27.17 41.60 36.25
CA GLU A 46 27.96 42.82 36.40
C GLU A 46 27.12 43.97 36.93
N LEU A 47 25.89 44.12 36.45
CA LEU A 47 24.99 45.16 36.95
C LEU A 47 24.66 44.93 38.43
N GLU A 48 24.37 43.70 38.83
CA GLU A 48 24.15 43.36 40.24
C GLU A 48 25.41 43.56 41.09
N THR A 49 26.59 43.21 40.56
CA THR A 49 27.87 43.45 41.24
C THR A 49 28.11 44.95 41.44
N ALA A 50 27.86 45.77 40.42
CA ALA A 50 27.96 47.22 40.51
C ALA A 50 26.97 47.81 41.54
N ILE A 51 25.78 47.24 41.65
CA ILE A 51 24.77 47.59 42.68
C ILE A 51 25.20 47.12 44.09
N LYS A 52 25.81 45.94 44.22
CA LYS A 52 26.23 45.36 45.53
C LYS A 52 27.50 45.98 46.08
N LYS A 53 28.52 46.21 45.25
CA LYS A 53 29.77 46.89 45.62
C LYS A 53 29.49 48.25 46.25
N ALA A 54 28.47 48.91 45.74
CA ALA A 54 27.92 50.16 46.23
C ALA A 54 27.29 50.08 47.63
N ILE A 55 26.72 48.95 48.04
CA ILE A 55 26.16 48.75 49.39
C ILE A 55 27.29 48.54 50.40
N LYS A 56 28.26 47.68 50.06
CA LYS A 56 29.41 47.36 50.94
C LYS A 56 30.30 48.59 51.21
N LEU A 57 30.57 49.42 50.20
CA LEU A 57 31.36 50.65 50.37
C LEU A 57 30.64 51.72 51.22
N ALA A 58 29.31 51.73 51.24
CA ALA A 58 28.53 52.65 52.07
C ALA A 58 28.57 52.28 53.56
N GLU A 59 28.72 50.99 53.87
CA GLU A 59 28.92 50.47 55.24
C GLU A 59 30.35 50.76 55.75
N GLU A 60 31.36 50.69 54.87
CA GLU A 60 32.77 50.88 55.22
C GLU A 60 33.20 52.37 55.30
N GLN A 61 32.52 53.29 54.61
CA GLN A 61 32.85 54.72 54.60
C GLN A 61 31.61 55.63 54.73
N PRO A 62 31.09 55.83 55.95
CA PRO A 62 29.96 56.72 56.18
C PRO A 62 30.31 58.16 55.76
N GLY A 63 29.54 58.70 54.79
CA GLY A 63 29.69 60.08 54.30
C GLY A 63 30.31 60.22 52.89
N ARG A 64 30.80 59.14 52.25
CA ARG A 64 31.22 59.17 50.83
C ARG A 64 30.27 58.37 49.94
N ASN A 65 29.74 59.02 48.91
CA ASN A 65 28.65 58.51 48.08
C ASN A 65 29.21 57.87 46.79
N PHE A 66 29.42 56.55 46.79
CA PHE A 66 30.02 55.81 45.65
C PHE A 66 29.10 54.72 45.07
N THR A 67 27.80 54.99 44.94
CA THR A 67 26.90 54.04 44.27
C THR A 67 26.65 54.39 42.81
N LEU A 68 26.55 53.39 41.94
CA LEU A 68 26.13 53.57 40.54
C LEU A 68 24.79 54.34 40.44
N SER A 69 23.86 54.10 41.39
CA SER A 69 22.61 54.84 41.47
C SER A 69 22.78 56.32 41.81
N ILE A 70 23.79 56.69 42.60
CA ILE A 70 24.14 58.09 42.89
C ILE A 70 24.79 58.73 41.66
N THR A 71 25.75 58.08 41.02
CA THR A 71 26.39 58.61 39.81
C THR A 71 25.35 58.87 38.72
N ILE A 72 24.42 57.92 38.51
CA ILE A 72 23.32 58.09 37.56
C ILE A 72 22.37 59.20 38.01
N LYS A 73 22.00 59.26 39.30
CA LYS A 73 21.18 60.36 39.86
C LYS A 73 21.81 61.73 39.63
N ASP A 74 23.10 61.89 39.91
CA ASP A 74 23.80 63.16 39.80
C ASP A 74 24.01 63.57 38.34
N LYS A 75 24.21 62.60 37.44
CA LYS A 75 24.17 62.84 35.98
C LYS A 75 22.77 63.26 35.50
N ILE A 76 21.70 62.62 35.98
CA ILE A 76 20.32 63.02 35.68
C ILE A 76 20.04 64.44 36.18
N LYS A 77 20.50 64.79 37.40
CA LYS A 77 20.38 66.16 37.92
C LYS A 77 21.08 67.15 37.01
N ALA A 78 22.35 66.91 36.67
CA ALA A 78 23.15 67.82 35.85
C ALA A 78 22.56 68.04 34.44
N ASP A 79 21.90 67.04 33.87
CA ASP A 79 21.41 67.10 32.49
C ASP A 79 19.91 67.44 32.36
N VAL A 80 19.08 67.24 33.39
CA VAL A 80 17.60 67.37 33.31
C VAL A 80 17.01 68.37 34.30
N LEU A 81 17.63 68.58 35.46
CA LEU A 81 17.12 69.48 36.49
C LEU A 81 17.92 70.79 36.47
N ASN A 82 17.24 71.93 36.36
CA ASN A 82 17.89 73.25 36.43
C ASN A 82 18.59 73.39 37.80
N PRO A 83 19.90 73.74 37.88
CA PRO A 83 20.68 73.75 39.12
C PRO A 83 20.13 74.64 40.25
N THR A 84 19.15 75.52 39.98
CA THR A 84 18.48 76.36 40.98
C THR A 84 17.25 75.69 41.64
N SER A 85 16.76 74.57 41.09
CA SER A 85 15.65 73.79 41.67
C SER A 85 16.21 72.58 42.43
N TYR A 86 16.94 72.86 43.52
CA TYR A 86 17.33 71.81 44.45
C TYR A 86 16.08 71.31 45.17
N GLY A 87 15.51 70.21 44.68
CA GLY A 87 14.56 69.44 45.47
C GLY A 87 15.19 69.13 46.83
N ASN A 88 14.40 69.24 47.90
CA ASN A 88 14.83 68.93 49.26
C ASN A 88 15.46 67.52 49.36
N GLU A 89 16.23 67.26 50.42
CA GLU A 89 16.93 65.98 50.63
C GLU A 89 16.01 64.76 50.46
N LYS A 90 14.75 64.89 50.86
CA LYS A 90 13.72 63.84 50.70
C LYS A 90 13.46 63.51 49.22
N SER A 91 13.37 64.50 48.34
CA SER A 91 13.17 64.28 46.90
C SER A 91 14.40 63.63 46.25
N GLN A 92 15.60 63.98 46.69
CA GLN A 92 16.83 63.37 46.19
C GLN A 92 16.98 61.90 46.62
N TYR A 93 16.61 61.60 47.86
CA TYR A 93 16.55 60.23 48.36
C TYR A 93 15.54 59.39 47.57
N LYS A 94 14.35 59.93 47.31
CA LYS A 94 13.32 59.25 46.49
C LYS A 94 13.79 58.96 45.06
N LEU A 95 14.48 59.89 44.41
CA LEU A 95 15.03 59.68 43.07
C LEU A 95 16.13 58.59 43.08
N GLN A 96 16.99 58.59 44.10
CA GLN A 96 18.01 57.56 44.27
C GLN A 96 17.40 56.16 44.44
N GLU A 97 16.39 56.03 45.29
CA GLU A 97 15.69 54.76 45.51
C GLU A 97 14.93 54.31 44.26
N ALA A 98 14.31 55.23 43.52
CA ALA A 98 13.68 54.92 42.24
C ALA A 98 14.70 54.38 41.21
N ILE A 99 15.87 55.02 41.08
CA ILE A 99 16.94 54.54 40.20
C ILE A 99 17.44 53.16 40.64
N LYS A 100 17.65 52.97 41.95
CA LYS A 100 18.04 51.66 42.50
C LYS A 100 17.02 50.58 42.14
N LEU A 101 15.73 50.83 42.32
CA LEU A 101 14.66 49.89 41.95
C LEU A 101 14.67 49.57 40.45
N LEU A 102 14.80 50.58 39.58
CA LEU A 102 14.87 50.40 38.13
C LEU A 102 16.08 49.56 37.71
N LEU A 103 17.25 49.76 38.34
CA LEU A 103 18.44 48.95 38.05
C LEU A 103 18.25 47.49 38.49
N HIS A 104 17.61 47.23 39.63
CA HIS A 104 17.25 45.86 40.05
C HIS A 104 16.23 45.23 39.10
N GLN A 105 15.25 45.99 38.63
CA GLN A 105 14.29 45.53 37.62
C GLN A 105 15.00 45.17 36.30
N LEU A 106 16.01 45.96 35.90
CA LEU A 106 16.81 45.69 34.70
C LEU A 106 17.65 44.40 34.82
N VAL A 107 18.22 44.12 36.00
CA VAL A 107 18.84 42.82 36.31
C VAL A 107 17.82 41.69 36.14
N GLY A 108 16.62 41.87 36.70
CA GLY A 108 15.51 40.92 36.59
C GLY A 108 15.11 40.68 35.13
N ALA A 109 14.98 41.73 34.33
CA ALA A 109 14.62 41.66 32.92
C ALA A 109 15.69 40.94 32.09
N ALA A 110 16.98 41.23 32.30
CA ALA A 110 18.07 40.55 31.60
C ALA A 110 18.13 39.05 31.94
N ARG A 111 17.92 38.69 33.21
CA ARG A 111 17.79 37.29 33.63
C ARG A 111 16.54 36.62 33.06
N GLY A 112 15.42 37.35 32.99
CA GLY A 112 14.17 36.92 32.37
C GLY A 112 14.37 36.55 30.91
N ALA A 113 14.92 37.49 30.12
CA ALA A 113 15.25 37.25 28.71
C ALA A 113 16.19 36.05 28.51
N ALA A 114 17.21 35.89 29.36
CA ALA A 114 18.10 34.73 29.32
C ALA A 114 17.36 33.40 29.60
N LYS A 115 16.38 33.40 30.51
CA LYS A 115 15.56 32.21 30.81
C LYS A 115 14.55 31.92 29.72
N GLU A 116 13.92 32.94 29.15
CA GLU A 116 12.96 32.78 28.05
C GLU A 116 13.63 32.21 26.80
N LEU A 117 14.80 32.72 26.42
CA LEU A 117 15.59 32.19 25.31
C LEU A 117 15.98 30.72 25.51
N HIS A 118 16.39 30.39 26.74
CA HIS A 118 16.70 29.01 27.11
C HIS A 118 15.47 28.11 27.02
N SER A 119 14.35 28.52 27.61
CA SER A 119 13.13 27.74 27.60
C SER A 119 12.54 27.57 26.21
N LEU A 120 12.72 28.56 25.34
CA LEU A 120 12.25 28.52 23.96
C LEU A 120 13.05 27.54 23.10
N ALA A 121 14.39 27.59 23.16
CA ALA A 121 15.22 26.93 22.15
C ALA A 121 16.12 25.82 22.67
N LEU A 122 16.44 25.80 23.97
CA LEU A 122 17.42 24.89 24.58
C LEU A 122 16.80 23.89 25.57
N GLU A 123 15.61 24.17 26.12
CA GLU A 123 14.87 23.21 26.95
C GLU A 123 14.22 22.12 26.09
N THR A 124 14.20 20.91 26.63
CA THR A 124 13.45 19.78 26.08
C THR A 124 11.96 19.96 26.37
N ARG A 125 11.10 19.93 25.33
CA ARG A 125 9.64 20.06 25.47
C ARG A 125 8.91 18.91 24.77
N PRO A 126 7.97 18.21 25.45
CA PRO A 126 7.61 18.36 26.86
C PRO A 126 8.70 17.82 27.82
N PRO A 127 8.78 18.33 29.05
CA PRO A 127 9.74 17.87 30.05
C PRO A 127 9.59 16.34 30.27
N GLY A 128 10.67 15.58 30.06
CA GLY A 128 10.69 14.13 30.25
C GLY A 128 10.40 13.26 29.02
N SER A 129 10.31 13.84 27.81
CA SER A 129 10.32 13.11 26.54
C SER A 129 11.76 13.01 25.97
N SER A 130 12.14 11.88 25.36
CA SER A 130 13.47 11.70 24.75
C SER A 130 13.63 12.50 23.43
N PRO A 131 14.87 12.71 22.95
CA PRO A 131 15.71 13.82 23.36
C PRO A 131 15.74 14.89 22.25
N GLY A 132 15.75 16.15 22.66
CA GLY A 132 16.01 17.24 21.72
C GLY A 132 15.40 18.55 22.17
N SER A 133 16.24 19.56 22.32
CA SER A 133 15.78 20.94 22.32
C SER A 133 15.23 21.34 20.95
N ILE A 134 14.46 22.43 20.85
CA ILE A 134 14.00 22.94 19.54
C ILE A 134 15.20 23.22 18.61
N ALA A 135 16.30 23.74 19.16
CA ALA A 135 17.53 23.96 18.39
C ALA A 135 18.13 22.65 17.84
N GLU A 136 18.11 21.57 18.61
CA GLU A 136 18.57 20.25 18.17
C GLU A 136 17.65 19.65 17.11
N LYS A 137 16.33 19.77 17.26
CA LYS A 137 15.36 19.29 16.27
C LYS A 137 15.45 20.04 14.95
N ILE A 138 15.71 21.35 14.98
CA ILE A 138 15.95 22.13 13.76
C ILE A 138 17.26 21.70 13.08
N LYS A 139 18.31 21.42 13.85
CA LYS A 139 19.59 20.90 13.30
C LYS A 139 19.43 19.51 12.69
N GLU A 140 18.68 18.64 13.35
CA GLU A 140 18.31 17.31 12.86
C GLU A 140 17.54 17.41 11.54
N ALA A 141 16.48 18.23 11.50
CA ALA A 141 15.68 18.46 10.29
C ALA A 141 16.54 18.97 9.13
N HIS A 142 17.41 19.95 9.39
CA HIS A 142 18.32 20.48 8.37
C HIS A 142 19.32 19.43 7.86
N THR A 143 19.81 18.54 8.74
CA THR A 143 20.69 17.43 8.36
C THR A 143 19.96 16.40 7.50
N ASN A 144 18.72 16.06 7.88
CA ASN A 144 17.87 15.13 7.13
C ASN A 144 17.54 15.68 5.74
N VAL A 145 17.21 16.97 5.63
CA VAL A 145 16.97 17.64 4.34
C VAL A 145 18.21 17.60 3.45
N LYS A 146 19.41 17.85 4.01
CA LYS A 146 20.67 17.73 3.25
C LYS A 146 20.92 16.31 2.76
N SER A 147 20.65 15.31 3.61
CA SER A 147 20.78 13.89 3.24
C SER A 147 19.82 13.53 2.11
N LEU A 148 18.54 13.89 2.23
CA LEU A 148 17.52 13.68 1.22
C LEU A 148 17.91 14.34 -0.11
N ASN A 149 18.41 15.58 -0.07
CA ASN A 149 18.88 16.26 -1.27
C ASN A 149 20.04 15.49 -1.95
N GLY A 150 21.01 15.00 -1.17
CA GLY A 150 22.10 14.17 -1.71
C GLY A 150 21.64 12.84 -2.32
N GLN A 151 20.62 12.21 -1.73
CA GLN A 151 20.00 11.00 -2.28
C GLN A 151 19.28 11.30 -3.61
N LEU A 152 18.55 12.41 -3.69
CA LEU A 152 17.91 12.86 -4.93
C LEU A 152 18.95 13.21 -6.01
N ASP A 153 20.04 13.87 -5.61
CA ASP A 153 21.13 14.19 -6.52
C ASP A 153 21.76 12.90 -7.11
N THR A 154 21.91 11.84 -6.30
CA THR A 154 22.43 10.52 -6.72
C THR A 154 21.43 9.74 -7.58
N ALA A 155 20.14 9.79 -7.24
CA ALA A 155 19.10 9.13 -8.02
C ALA A 155 18.98 9.72 -9.43
N THR A 156 19.18 11.04 -9.56
CA THR A 156 18.96 11.79 -10.80
C THR A 156 20.23 12.19 -11.56
N GLY A 157 21.41 12.08 -10.94
CA GLY A 157 22.66 12.62 -11.46
C GLY A 157 22.69 14.15 -11.57
N LYS A 158 21.73 14.86 -10.96
CA LYS A 158 21.67 16.33 -10.95
C LYS A 158 22.17 16.83 -9.61
N ILE A 159 23.17 17.70 -9.59
CA ILE A 159 23.55 18.41 -8.37
C ILE A 159 22.98 19.82 -8.47
N SER A 160 22.13 20.22 -7.52
CA SER A 160 21.64 21.60 -7.43
C SER A 160 21.04 22.10 -8.76
N GLY A 161 20.30 21.24 -9.47
CA GLY A 161 19.66 21.56 -10.75
C GLY A 161 20.56 21.52 -11.98
N ARG A 162 21.84 21.17 -11.86
CA ARG A 162 22.77 20.99 -12.99
C ARG A 162 23.10 19.52 -13.18
N ALA A 163 23.00 19.03 -14.42
CA ALA A 163 23.46 17.70 -14.76
C ALA A 163 24.98 17.60 -14.53
N SER A 164 25.41 16.68 -13.68
CA SER A 164 26.82 16.40 -13.46
C SER A 164 27.17 15.06 -14.13
N GLY A 165 28.08 15.07 -15.10
CA GLY A 165 28.46 13.87 -15.85
C GLY A 165 29.36 12.89 -15.08
N THR A 166 29.77 13.22 -13.86
CA THR A 166 30.79 12.46 -13.10
C THR A 166 30.24 11.70 -11.89
N ASN A 167 28.96 11.88 -11.54
CA ASN A 167 28.38 11.28 -10.33
C ASN A 167 27.50 10.07 -10.65
N PRO A 168 27.29 9.18 -9.67
CA PRO A 168 26.36 8.07 -9.82
C PRO A 168 24.98 8.60 -10.21
N ASN A 169 24.39 8.03 -11.25
CA ASN A 169 23.06 8.37 -11.74
C ASN A 169 22.29 7.06 -11.93
N HIS A 170 21.46 6.72 -10.96
CA HIS A 170 20.69 5.48 -11.01
C HIS A 170 19.68 5.47 -12.15
N ALA A 171 19.03 6.60 -12.45
CA ALA A 171 18.13 6.71 -13.60
C ALA A 171 18.86 6.40 -14.93
N GLN A 172 20.02 7.00 -15.15
CA GLN A 172 20.83 6.73 -16.35
C GLN A 172 21.32 5.28 -16.41
N ALA A 173 21.62 4.66 -15.26
CA ALA A 173 22.01 3.25 -15.22
C ALA A 173 20.84 2.33 -15.66
N VAL A 174 19.61 2.66 -15.27
CA VAL A 174 18.40 1.96 -15.73
C VAL A 174 18.19 2.18 -17.23
N ASP A 175 18.31 3.41 -17.72
CA ASP A 175 18.17 3.70 -19.15
C ASP A 175 19.18 2.89 -19.99
N LYS A 176 20.46 2.86 -19.56
CA LYS A 176 21.49 2.04 -20.22
C LYS A 176 21.20 0.54 -20.18
N ALA A 177 20.64 0.04 -19.08
CA ALA A 177 20.27 -1.37 -18.96
C ALA A 177 19.11 -1.71 -19.92
N ILE A 178 18.13 -0.82 -20.05
CA ILE A 178 17.02 -0.96 -21.00
C ILE A 178 17.54 -0.93 -22.44
N GLU A 179 18.43 0.02 -22.78
CA GLU A 179 19.08 0.07 -24.09
C GLU A 179 19.86 -1.22 -24.40
N ALA A 180 20.61 -1.75 -23.43
CA ALA A 180 21.35 -3.00 -23.60
C ALA A 180 20.45 -4.22 -23.83
N VAL A 181 19.31 -4.29 -23.13
CA VAL A 181 18.28 -5.31 -23.37
C VAL A 181 17.70 -5.15 -24.78
N GLY A 182 17.35 -3.93 -25.18
CA GLY A 182 16.86 -3.63 -26.52
C GLY A 182 17.83 -4.08 -27.61
N ALA A 183 19.10 -3.71 -27.49
CA ALA A 183 20.15 -4.12 -28.42
C ALA A 183 20.34 -5.65 -28.48
N THR A 184 20.24 -6.33 -27.32
CA THR A 184 20.31 -7.79 -27.26
C THR A 184 19.13 -8.43 -27.98
N LEU A 185 17.92 -7.89 -27.78
CA LEU A 185 16.72 -8.37 -28.47
C LEU A 185 16.81 -8.13 -29.97
N GLU A 186 17.21 -6.95 -30.43
CA GLU A 186 17.40 -6.66 -31.86
C GLU A 186 18.47 -7.57 -32.49
N GLN A 187 19.52 -7.91 -31.74
CA GLN A 187 20.53 -8.86 -32.19
C GLN A 187 19.98 -10.29 -32.30
N GLN A 188 19.22 -10.76 -31.31
CA GLN A 188 18.76 -12.16 -31.24
C GLN A 188 17.48 -12.41 -32.07
N LEU A 189 16.65 -11.38 -32.20
CA LEU A 189 15.33 -11.40 -32.85
C LEU A 189 15.22 -10.28 -33.90
N PRO A 190 16.12 -10.21 -34.90
CA PRO A 190 16.01 -9.21 -35.96
C PRO A 190 14.68 -9.33 -36.71
N ASN A 191 14.15 -8.20 -37.19
CA ASN A 191 12.91 -8.21 -37.95
C ASN A 191 13.01 -9.07 -39.22
N GLY A 192 11.90 -9.72 -39.55
CA GLY A 192 11.63 -10.32 -40.85
C GLY A 192 11.58 -9.26 -41.95
N SER A 193 11.66 -9.71 -43.20
CA SER A 193 11.72 -8.82 -44.38
C SER A 193 10.48 -7.93 -44.57
N ASP A 194 9.37 -8.25 -43.92
CA ASP A 194 8.08 -7.56 -44.01
C ASP A 194 7.60 -6.98 -42.65
N ASN A 195 8.44 -7.00 -41.61
CA ASN A 195 8.11 -6.56 -40.24
C ASN A 195 6.89 -7.27 -39.60
N THR A 196 6.39 -8.38 -40.14
CA THR A 196 5.25 -9.12 -39.56
C THR A 196 5.69 -10.23 -38.60
N HIS A 197 6.96 -10.61 -38.66
CA HIS A 197 7.57 -11.67 -37.88
C HIS A 197 9.03 -11.33 -37.57
N VAL A 198 9.63 -12.02 -36.58
CA VAL A 198 11.06 -11.92 -36.26
C VAL A 198 11.80 -13.15 -36.77
N LYS A 199 13.06 -12.96 -37.17
CA LYS A 199 14.00 -14.04 -37.46
C LYS A 199 14.77 -14.36 -36.19
N LEU A 200 15.10 -15.63 -35.99
CA LEU A 200 16.02 -16.04 -34.93
C LEU A 200 17.44 -15.99 -35.48
N LYS A 201 18.29 -15.13 -34.90
CA LYS A 201 19.71 -15.11 -35.25
C LYS A 201 20.34 -16.45 -34.83
N ASP A 202 21.09 -17.06 -35.75
CA ASP A 202 21.68 -18.38 -35.59
C ASP A 202 20.64 -19.46 -35.19
N ALA A 203 19.82 -19.88 -36.17
CA ALA A 203 18.76 -20.89 -36.04
C ALA A 203 19.22 -22.28 -35.52
N THR A 204 20.47 -22.42 -35.06
CA THR A 204 21.01 -23.59 -34.38
C THR A 204 20.23 -23.95 -33.11
N SER A 205 19.60 -22.97 -32.44
CA SER A 205 18.73 -23.20 -31.27
C SER A 205 17.53 -24.09 -31.59
N PHE A 206 17.13 -24.14 -32.86
CA PHE A 206 16.06 -25.00 -33.37
C PHE A 206 16.56 -26.00 -34.43
N SER A 207 17.85 -26.36 -34.39
CA SER A 207 18.46 -27.29 -35.35
C SER A 207 17.68 -28.60 -35.52
N ARG A 208 17.16 -29.18 -34.42
CA ARG A 208 16.29 -30.37 -34.46
C ARG A 208 14.92 -30.12 -35.09
N TYR A 209 14.34 -28.94 -34.90
CA TYR A 209 13.07 -28.61 -35.52
C TYR A 209 13.23 -28.53 -37.05
N ASN A 210 14.32 -27.90 -37.50
CA ASN A 210 14.65 -27.76 -38.92
C ASN A 210 14.91 -29.11 -39.63
N THR A 211 15.25 -30.17 -38.90
CA THR A 211 15.35 -31.53 -39.49
C THR A 211 13.99 -32.19 -39.72
N HIS A 212 12.97 -31.83 -38.94
CA HIS A 212 11.63 -32.40 -39.08
C HIS A 212 10.75 -31.61 -40.04
N VAL A 213 10.85 -30.28 -40.03
CA VAL A 213 10.10 -29.35 -40.88
C VAL A 213 11.07 -28.34 -41.47
N SER A 214 11.22 -28.32 -42.80
CA SER A 214 12.10 -27.34 -43.43
C SER A 214 11.59 -25.91 -43.22
N GLN A 215 12.50 -25.00 -42.85
CA GLN A 215 12.25 -23.56 -42.66
C GLN A 215 12.84 -22.73 -43.81
N ASP A 216 13.25 -23.36 -44.91
CA ASP A 216 13.63 -22.64 -46.12
C ASP A 216 12.44 -21.87 -46.72
N GLU A 217 12.72 -20.77 -47.41
CA GLU A 217 11.69 -19.84 -47.88
C GLU A 217 10.69 -20.51 -48.86
N GLU A 218 11.16 -21.51 -49.60
CA GLU A 218 10.35 -22.27 -50.56
C GLU A 218 9.40 -23.24 -49.85
N ALA A 219 9.86 -23.92 -48.80
CA ALA A 219 9.06 -24.80 -47.95
C ALA A 219 7.99 -24.03 -47.17
N LEU A 220 8.30 -22.82 -46.68
CA LEU A 220 7.32 -21.95 -46.03
C LEU A 220 6.25 -21.45 -47.01
N LYS A 221 6.63 -21.10 -48.24
CA LYS A 221 5.68 -20.76 -49.31
C LYS A 221 4.81 -21.95 -49.70
N ALA A 222 5.39 -23.14 -49.80
CA ALA A 222 4.64 -24.38 -50.08
C ALA A 222 3.62 -24.67 -48.97
N LEU A 223 3.99 -24.52 -47.70
CA LEU A 223 3.09 -24.68 -46.56
C LEU A 223 1.93 -23.67 -46.61
N ALA A 224 2.23 -22.39 -46.86
CA ALA A 224 1.22 -21.33 -46.98
C ALA A 224 0.26 -21.57 -48.16
N SER A 225 0.74 -22.18 -49.24
CA SER A 225 -0.10 -22.52 -50.40
C SER A 225 -1.07 -23.69 -50.15
N GLY A 226 -0.88 -24.44 -49.05
CA GLY A 226 -1.63 -25.66 -48.77
C GLY A 226 -1.25 -26.86 -49.65
N ASN A 227 -0.25 -26.73 -50.53
CA ASN A 227 0.22 -27.81 -51.38
C ASN A 227 1.23 -28.70 -50.64
N LEU A 228 0.72 -29.81 -50.09
CA LEU A 228 1.49 -30.80 -49.31
C LEU A 228 2.58 -31.52 -50.12
N GLU A 229 2.53 -31.50 -51.46
CA GLU A 229 3.52 -32.18 -52.31
C GLU A 229 4.90 -31.53 -52.24
N ASN A 230 4.92 -30.21 -52.04
CA ASN A 230 6.13 -29.39 -52.11
C ASN A 230 6.76 -29.11 -50.73
N ILE A 231 6.15 -29.62 -49.65
CA ILE A 231 6.69 -29.45 -48.30
C ILE A 231 7.81 -30.46 -48.07
N LYS A 232 8.94 -29.98 -47.53
CA LYS A 232 10.16 -30.75 -47.27
C LYS A 232 10.37 -30.99 -45.78
N GLY A 233 10.93 -32.16 -45.43
CA GLY A 233 11.29 -32.52 -44.06
C GLY A 233 10.90 -33.96 -43.71
N ALA A 234 11.47 -34.50 -42.65
CA ALA A 234 11.21 -35.89 -42.24
C ALA A 234 9.72 -36.16 -41.95
N LEU A 235 8.99 -35.17 -41.42
CA LEU A 235 7.56 -35.30 -41.11
C LEU A 235 6.70 -35.30 -42.39
N PRO A 236 6.81 -34.32 -43.31
CA PRO A 236 6.13 -34.38 -44.61
C PRO A 236 6.37 -35.68 -45.39
N GLU A 237 7.60 -36.19 -45.41
CA GLU A 237 7.93 -37.44 -46.11
C GLU A 237 7.24 -38.66 -45.47
N ALA A 238 7.19 -38.75 -44.14
CA ALA A 238 6.45 -39.81 -43.45
C ALA A 238 4.95 -39.78 -43.78
N ILE A 239 4.35 -38.59 -43.87
CA ILE A 239 2.93 -38.41 -44.24
C ILE A 239 2.68 -38.87 -45.69
N LYS A 240 3.57 -38.54 -46.63
CA LYS A 240 3.50 -39.04 -48.03
C LYS A 240 3.61 -40.56 -48.09
N GLY A 241 4.47 -41.16 -47.27
CA GLY A 241 4.61 -42.61 -47.14
C GLY A 241 3.31 -43.28 -46.69
N ILE A 242 2.65 -42.76 -45.66
CA ILE A 242 1.36 -43.25 -45.19
C ILE A 242 0.31 -43.18 -46.30
N ARG A 243 0.22 -42.04 -47.00
CA ARG A 243 -0.73 -41.86 -48.12
C ARG A 243 -0.52 -42.91 -49.22
N THR A 244 0.74 -43.14 -49.61
CA THR A 244 1.09 -44.10 -50.66
C THR A 244 0.72 -45.52 -50.26
N GLN A 245 0.97 -45.89 -48.99
CA GLN A 245 0.62 -47.19 -48.47
C GLN A 245 -0.90 -47.39 -48.46
N VAL A 246 -1.66 -46.43 -47.94
CA VAL A 246 -3.13 -46.48 -47.91
C VAL A 246 -3.71 -46.61 -49.32
N GLU A 247 -3.20 -45.86 -50.29
CA GLU A 247 -3.65 -45.93 -51.68
C GLU A 247 -3.35 -47.31 -52.29
N THR A 248 -2.17 -47.86 -52.03
CA THR A 248 -1.77 -49.20 -52.47
C THR A 248 -2.67 -50.29 -51.87
N ASP A 249 -2.90 -50.24 -50.56
CA ASP A 249 -3.74 -51.19 -49.84
C ASP A 249 -5.20 -51.11 -50.33
N PHE A 250 -5.71 -49.89 -50.54
CA PHE A 250 -7.05 -49.67 -51.08
C PHE A 250 -7.19 -50.25 -52.50
N GLN A 251 -6.21 -50.02 -53.37
CA GLN A 251 -6.21 -50.60 -54.71
C GLN A 251 -6.14 -52.13 -54.69
N ALA A 252 -5.35 -52.72 -53.80
CA ALA A 252 -5.27 -54.16 -53.61
C ALA A 252 -6.61 -54.76 -53.15
N VAL A 253 -7.28 -54.13 -52.16
CA VAL A 253 -8.61 -54.53 -51.70
C VAL A 253 -9.66 -54.38 -52.81
N ASN A 254 -9.63 -53.26 -53.55
CA ASN A 254 -10.54 -53.03 -54.68
C ASN A 254 -10.34 -54.07 -55.80
N ALA A 255 -9.09 -54.44 -56.10
CA ALA A 255 -8.77 -55.48 -57.08
C ALA A 255 -9.25 -56.87 -56.61
N ALA A 256 -9.03 -57.21 -55.33
CA ALA A 256 -9.54 -58.45 -54.75
C ALA A 256 -11.08 -58.53 -54.78
N THR A 257 -11.76 -57.40 -54.57
CA THR A 257 -13.24 -57.29 -54.62
C THR A 257 -13.79 -57.36 -56.05
N LYS A 258 -12.97 -57.08 -57.07
CA LYS A 258 -13.36 -57.12 -58.49
C LYS A 258 -13.32 -58.51 -59.13
N ASN A 259 -12.90 -59.56 -58.43
CA ASN A 259 -12.98 -60.94 -58.93
C ASN A 259 -14.42 -61.50 -58.91
N LYS A 260 -15.34 -60.78 -59.55
CA LYS A 260 -16.76 -61.08 -59.78
C LYS A 260 -17.03 -62.29 -60.66
N LYS A 261 -16.03 -63.09 -61.04
CA LYS A 261 -16.27 -64.22 -61.97
C LYS A 261 -17.21 -65.25 -61.34
N GLU A 262 -17.12 -65.47 -60.03
CA GLU A 262 -18.02 -66.37 -59.30
C GLU A 262 -19.42 -65.78 -59.13
N PHE A 263 -19.53 -64.49 -58.82
CA PHE A 263 -20.82 -63.79 -58.72
C PHE A 263 -21.50 -63.63 -60.09
N ALA A 264 -20.76 -63.43 -61.17
CA ALA A 264 -21.30 -63.36 -62.52
C ALA A 264 -21.81 -64.73 -62.96
N THR A 265 -21.04 -65.80 -62.76
CA THR A 265 -21.49 -67.18 -63.03
C THR A 265 -22.71 -67.55 -62.18
N LEU A 266 -22.71 -67.21 -60.89
CA LEU A 266 -23.85 -67.45 -60.01
C LEU A 266 -25.07 -66.61 -60.43
N SER A 267 -24.87 -65.34 -60.79
CA SER A 267 -25.92 -64.45 -61.26
C SER A 267 -26.51 -64.93 -62.58
N GLU A 268 -25.69 -65.35 -63.54
CA GLU A 268 -26.14 -65.90 -64.83
C GLU A 268 -26.94 -67.20 -64.63
N ALA A 269 -26.47 -68.09 -63.76
CA ALA A 269 -27.19 -69.31 -63.39
C ALA A 269 -28.52 -69.02 -62.67
N ILE A 270 -28.52 -68.08 -61.72
CA ILE A 270 -29.73 -67.62 -61.03
C ILE A 270 -30.70 -66.97 -62.03
N THR A 271 -30.23 -66.10 -62.92
CA THR A 271 -31.04 -65.44 -63.95
C THR A 271 -31.65 -66.47 -64.92
N SER A 272 -30.87 -67.45 -65.36
CA SER A 272 -31.35 -68.53 -66.23
C SER A 272 -32.44 -69.38 -65.53
N ASN A 273 -32.19 -69.80 -64.29
CA ASN A 273 -33.15 -70.58 -63.51
C ASN A 273 -34.42 -69.79 -63.20
N LEU A 274 -34.29 -68.52 -62.82
CA LEU A 274 -35.42 -67.63 -62.59
C LEU A 274 -36.21 -67.40 -63.87
N LYS A 275 -35.54 -67.20 -65.02
CA LYS A 275 -36.22 -67.07 -66.31
C LYS A 275 -37.02 -68.34 -66.64
N SER A 276 -36.42 -69.51 -66.47
CA SER A 276 -37.10 -70.79 -66.72
C SER A 276 -38.30 -71.02 -65.78
N LEU A 277 -38.16 -70.63 -64.51
CA LEU A 277 -39.25 -70.66 -63.53
C LEU A 277 -40.34 -69.64 -63.90
N THR A 278 -39.98 -68.41 -64.27
CA THR A 278 -40.91 -67.36 -64.70
C THR A 278 -41.66 -67.77 -65.96
N ASP A 279 -40.99 -68.37 -66.95
CA ASP A 279 -41.64 -68.83 -68.17
C ASP A 279 -42.66 -69.95 -67.85
N THR A 280 -42.30 -70.87 -66.94
CA THR A 280 -43.20 -71.93 -66.45
C THR A 280 -44.39 -71.37 -65.66
N VAL A 281 -44.12 -70.49 -64.70
CA VAL A 281 -45.14 -69.81 -63.88
C VAL A 281 -46.02 -68.91 -64.75
N SER A 282 -45.50 -68.29 -65.79
CA SER A 282 -46.26 -67.48 -66.75
C SER A 282 -47.19 -68.35 -67.58
N GLN A 283 -46.74 -69.51 -68.08
CA GLN A 283 -47.60 -70.45 -68.78
C GLN A 283 -48.73 -71.00 -67.89
N VAL A 284 -48.41 -71.33 -66.64
CA VAL A 284 -49.41 -71.76 -65.65
C VAL A 284 -50.33 -70.61 -65.27
N GLY A 285 -49.77 -69.41 -65.06
CA GLY A 285 -50.47 -68.17 -64.74
C GLY A 285 -51.41 -67.73 -65.85
N GLN A 286 -51.07 -67.91 -67.12
CA GLN A 286 -51.96 -67.67 -68.26
C GLN A 286 -53.15 -68.64 -68.25
N LYS A 287 -52.92 -69.93 -67.96
CA LYS A 287 -53.99 -70.93 -67.81
C LYS A 287 -54.89 -70.63 -66.61
N ILE A 288 -54.30 -70.27 -65.47
CA ILE A 288 -55.02 -69.86 -64.27
C ILE A 288 -55.79 -68.56 -64.53
N ASN A 289 -55.20 -67.55 -65.17
CA ASN A 289 -55.83 -66.27 -65.47
C ASN A 289 -57.00 -66.42 -66.45
N ALA A 290 -56.93 -67.35 -67.42
CA ALA A 290 -58.08 -67.70 -68.24
C ALA A 290 -59.24 -68.23 -67.38
N LYS A 291 -58.95 -69.13 -66.42
CA LYS A 291 -59.93 -69.66 -65.46
C LYS A 291 -60.41 -68.63 -64.44
N LEU A 292 -59.54 -67.72 -64.01
CA LEU A 292 -59.85 -66.65 -63.06
C LEU A 292 -60.62 -65.52 -63.73
N THR A 293 -60.40 -65.22 -65.01
CA THR A 293 -61.22 -64.27 -65.78
C THR A 293 -62.64 -64.79 -65.94
N GLU A 294 -62.78 -66.10 -66.20
CA GLU A 294 -64.05 -66.82 -66.23
C GLU A 294 -64.79 -66.78 -64.87
N LEU A 295 -64.04 -66.84 -63.76
CA LEU A 295 -64.56 -66.75 -62.38
C LEU A 295 -64.82 -65.29 -61.92
N LYS A 296 -63.97 -64.35 -62.31
CA LYS A 296 -64.03 -62.91 -61.98
C LYS A 296 -65.21 -62.22 -62.68
N SER A 297 -65.56 -62.66 -63.89
CA SER A 297 -66.82 -62.31 -64.56
C SER A 297 -68.05 -62.74 -63.75
N LYS A 298 -67.93 -63.72 -62.85
CA LYS A 298 -69.03 -64.25 -62.02
C LYS A 298 -69.05 -63.69 -60.58
N ILE A 299 -68.00 -62.99 -60.11
CA ILE A 299 -67.84 -62.56 -58.70
C ILE A 299 -67.64 -61.03 -58.48
N GLY A 300 -67.25 -60.24 -59.48
CA GLY A 300 -66.74 -58.85 -59.30
C GLY A 300 -67.71 -57.71 -58.91
N LYS A 301 -68.64 -57.87 -57.96
CA LYS A 301 -69.50 -56.77 -57.46
C LYS A 301 -69.25 -56.30 -56.01
N LYS A 302 -68.22 -56.78 -55.28
CA LYS A 302 -68.00 -56.44 -53.84
C LYS A 302 -66.63 -55.85 -53.44
N GLU A 303 -65.64 -55.69 -54.33
CA GLU A 303 -64.23 -55.39 -53.94
C GLU A 303 -63.90 -53.91 -53.64
N HIS A 304 -64.70 -52.93 -54.09
CA HIS A 304 -64.32 -51.51 -54.02
C HIS A 304 -64.40 -50.87 -52.62
N ALA A 305 -65.17 -51.43 -51.69
CA ALA A 305 -65.38 -50.82 -50.37
C ALA A 305 -64.19 -50.99 -49.41
N ILE A 306 -63.47 -52.12 -49.49
CA ILE A 306 -62.38 -52.46 -48.55
C ILE A 306 -61.10 -51.66 -48.86
N GLN A 307 -60.81 -51.40 -50.13
CA GLN A 307 -59.63 -50.61 -50.53
C GLN A 307 -59.69 -49.15 -50.07
N ASN A 308 -60.89 -48.56 -50.02
CA ASN A 308 -61.06 -47.16 -49.62
C ASN A 308 -60.89 -46.97 -48.10
N THR A 309 -61.30 -47.94 -47.28
CA THR A 309 -61.10 -47.89 -45.82
C THR A 309 -59.64 -48.09 -45.43
N ASP A 310 -58.91 -48.94 -46.14
CA ASP A 310 -57.50 -49.24 -45.86
C ASP A 310 -56.56 -48.05 -46.18
N ASN A 311 -56.88 -47.29 -47.24
CA ASN A 311 -56.15 -46.07 -47.59
C ASN A 311 -56.41 -44.92 -46.61
N LEU A 312 -57.64 -44.78 -46.09
CA LEU A 312 -57.98 -43.75 -45.09
C LEU A 312 -57.22 -43.96 -43.77
N LEU A 313 -57.15 -45.22 -43.30
CA LEU A 313 -56.46 -45.59 -42.06
C LEU A 313 -54.93 -45.49 -42.17
N LYS A 314 -54.34 -45.79 -43.33
CA LYS A 314 -52.88 -45.76 -43.54
C LYS A 314 -52.32 -44.38 -43.92
N SER A 315 -53.07 -43.57 -44.66
CA SER A 315 -52.60 -42.27 -45.17
C SER A 315 -52.88 -41.13 -44.20
N GLU A 316 -54.15 -40.91 -43.90
CA GLU A 316 -54.59 -39.66 -43.25
C GLU A 316 -54.35 -39.72 -41.74
N VAL A 317 -54.70 -40.83 -41.10
CA VAL A 317 -54.54 -40.99 -39.64
C VAL A 317 -53.07 -40.90 -39.22
N SER A 318 -52.17 -41.57 -39.94
CA SER A 318 -50.73 -41.53 -39.64
C SER A 318 -50.13 -40.14 -39.85
N LYS A 319 -50.60 -39.39 -40.85
CA LYS A 319 -50.14 -38.01 -41.11
C LYS A 319 -50.59 -37.05 -40.01
N TYR A 320 -51.86 -37.11 -39.58
CA TYR A 320 -52.35 -36.28 -38.48
C TYR A 320 -51.70 -36.64 -37.14
N GLN A 321 -51.43 -37.93 -36.90
CA GLN A 321 -50.68 -38.37 -35.73
C GLN A 321 -49.26 -37.78 -35.72
N GLN A 322 -48.54 -37.85 -36.84
CA GLN A 322 -47.19 -37.31 -36.95
C GLN A 322 -47.16 -35.78 -36.79
N GLN A 323 -48.12 -35.06 -37.38
CA GLN A 323 -48.24 -33.61 -37.23
C GLN A 323 -48.57 -33.20 -35.79
N CYS A 324 -49.42 -33.96 -35.10
CA CYS A 324 -49.75 -33.72 -33.69
C CYS A 324 -48.52 -33.93 -32.79
N ILE A 325 -47.78 -35.02 -33.00
CA ILE A 325 -46.55 -35.31 -32.25
C ILE A 325 -45.50 -34.21 -32.49
N GLN A 326 -45.27 -33.81 -33.75
CA GLN A 326 -44.31 -32.75 -34.09
C GLN A 326 -44.69 -31.39 -33.50
N SER A 327 -45.97 -31.03 -33.51
CA SER A 327 -46.44 -29.79 -32.87
C SER A 327 -46.25 -29.80 -31.36
N LEU A 328 -46.50 -30.94 -30.71
CA LEU A 328 -46.30 -31.09 -29.27
C LEU A 328 -44.80 -31.06 -28.91
N GLU A 329 -43.96 -31.78 -29.65
CA GLU A 329 -42.50 -31.76 -29.47
C GLU A 329 -41.96 -30.35 -29.66
N SER A 330 -42.33 -29.67 -30.75
CA SER A 330 -41.87 -28.31 -31.02
C SER A 330 -42.35 -27.30 -29.97
N HIS A 331 -43.56 -27.45 -29.44
CA HIS A 331 -44.07 -26.56 -28.39
C HIS A 331 -43.35 -26.80 -27.07
N VAL A 332 -43.18 -28.07 -26.67
CA VAL A 332 -42.46 -28.45 -25.45
C VAL A 332 -41.00 -27.98 -25.52
N ASP A 333 -40.31 -28.19 -26.64
CA ASP A 333 -38.93 -27.74 -26.82
C ASP A 333 -38.80 -26.21 -26.74
N SER A 334 -39.76 -25.48 -27.30
CA SER A 334 -39.80 -24.01 -27.24
C SER A 334 -40.00 -23.51 -25.81
N GLU A 335 -40.99 -24.05 -25.08
CA GLU A 335 -41.29 -23.66 -23.70
C GLU A 335 -40.13 -24.02 -22.76
N VAL A 336 -39.52 -25.21 -22.94
CA VAL A 336 -38.35 -25.63 -22.16
C VAL A 336 -37.17 -24.70 -22.41
N LYS A 337 -36.91 -24.32 -23.67
CA LYS A 337 -35.84 -23.39 -24.00
C LYS A 337 -36.05 -22.02 -23.37
N GLU A 338 -37.26 -21.47 -23.47
CA GLU A 338 -37.58 -20.17 -22.88
C GLU A 338 -37.45 -20.19 -21.34
N ALA A 339 -37.89 -21.28 -20.69
CA ALA A 339 -37.72 -21.46 -19.26
C ALA A 339 -36.24 -21.55 -18.86
N ILE A 340 -35.40 -22.28 -19.62
CA ILE A 340 -33.95 -22.37 -19.39
C ILE A 340 -33.30 -20.99 -19.52
N GLU A 341 -33.63 -20.21 -20.54
CA GLU A 341 -33.06 -18.87 -20.75
C GLU A 341 -33.43 -17.91 -19.62
N LYS A 342 -34.69 -17.92 -19.17
CA LYS A 342 -35.17 -17.11 -18.03
C LYS A 342 -34.50 -17.50 -16.72
N LEU A 343 -34.44 -18.80 -16.42
CA LEU A 343 -33.78 -19.31 -15.20
C LEU A 343 -32.28 -19.00 -15.19
N THR A 344 -31.60 -19.20 -16.32
CA THR A 344 -30.17 -18.90 -16.46
C THR A 344 -29.90 -17.41 -16.29
N THR A 345 -30.72 -16.55 -16.90
CA THR A 345 -30.61 -15.10 -16.78
C THR A 345 -30.81 -14.64 -15.33
N GLN A 346 -31.82 -15.18 -14.64
CA GLN A 346 -32.08 -14.82 -13.25
C GLN A 346 -31.00 -15.34 -12.29
N ALA A 347 -30.49 -16.57 -12.51
CA ALA A 347 -29.40 -17.13 -11.74
C ALA A 347 -28.11 -16.30 -11.88
N ASN A 348 -27.77 -15.89 -13.11
CA ASN A 348 -26.62 -15.02 -13.38
C ASN A 348 -26.79 -13.65 -12.72
N LYS A 349 -27.98 -13.05 -12.79
CA LYS A 349 -28.28 -11.76 -12.13
C LYS A 349 -28.12 -11.85 -10.61
N ASN A 350 -28.64 -12.91 -10.01
CA ASN A 350 -28.51 -13.14 -8.58
C ASN A 350 -27.04 -13.34 -8.18
N TYR A 351 -26.30 -14.18 -8.92
CA TYR A 351 -24.87 -14.41 -8.67
C TYR A 351 -24.05 -13.11 -8.71
N VAL A 352 -24.17 -12.32 -9.79
CA VAL A 352 -23.44 -11.05 -9.93
C VAL A 352 -23.82 -10.06 -8.84
N THR A 353 -25.11 -9.99 -8.48
CA THR A 353 -25.59 -9.09 -7.41
C THR A 353 -25.03 -9.51 -6.05
N SER A 354 -25.10 -10.80 -5.70
CA SER A 354 -24.57 -11.32 -4.43
C SER A 354 -23.05 -11.15 -4.32
N ILE A 355 -22.30 -11.39 -5.39
CA ILE A 355 -20.85 -11.15 -5.40
C ILE A 355 -20.55 -9.66 -5.24
N LYS A 356 -21.29 -8.77 -5.92
CA LYS A 356 -21.13 -7.31 -5.77
C LYS A 356 -21.41 -6.85 -4.34
N GLU A 357 -22.50 -7.32 -3.73
CA GLU A 357 -22.85 -6.97 -2.35
C GLU A 357 -21.81 -7.50 -1.35
N MET A 358 -21.35 -8.74 -1.52
CA MET A 358 -20.33 -9.34 -0.66
C MET A 358 -18.98 -8.60 -0.77
N LEU A 359 -18.58 -8.20 -1.98
CA LEU A 359 -17.36 -7.43 -2.20
C LEU A 359 -17.45 -6.03 -1.58
N ASN A 360 -18.61 -5.37 -1.70
CA ASN A 360 -18.83 -4.08 -1.04
C ASN A 360 -18.79 -4.22 0.48
N ALA A 361 -19.50 -5.20 1.04
CA ALA A 361 -19.51 -5.46 2.49
C ALA A 361 -18.10 -5.82 3.01
N PHE A 362 -17.33 -6.58 2.23
CA PHE A 362 -15.94 -6.88 2.55
C PHE A 362 -15.07 -5.63 2.54
N ALA A 363 -15.16 -4.79 1.51
CA ALA A 363 -14.41 -3.54 1.41
C ALA A 363 -14.75 -2.59 2.57
N ASP A 364 -16.03 -2.41 2.87
CA ASP A 364 -16.51 -1.61 3.99
C ASP A 364 -15.98 -2.14 5.32
N ARG A 365 -15.99 -3.46 5.51
CA ARG A 365 -15.48 -4.12 6.72
C ARG A 365 -13.97 -3.92 6.86
N VAL A 366 -13.19 -4.15 5.80
CA VAL A 366 -11.74 -3.95 5.79
C VAL A 366 -11.39 -2.49 6.09
N GLN A 367 -12.07 -1.54 5.46
CA GLN A 367 -11.85 -0.12 5.73
C GLN A 367 -12.19 0.23 7.17
N LYS A 368 -13.30 -0.28 7.71
CA LYS A 368 -13.72 -0.02 9.09
C LYS A 368 -12.74 -0.58 10.13
N GLU A 369 -12.22 -1.79 9.91
CA GLU A 369 -11.30 -2.46 10.84
C GLU A 369 -9.85 -1.94 10.72
N LEU A 370 -9.39 -1.61 9.50
CA LEU A 370 -8.01 -1.13 9.31
C LEU A 370 -7.82 0.36 9.60
N LYS A 371 -8.85 1.19 9.43
CA LYS A 371 -8.75 2.65 9.67
C LYS A 371 -8.29 3.02 11.09
N PRO A 372 -8.77 2.38 12.19
CA PRO A 372 -8.25 2.67 13.53
C PRO A 372 -6.93 1.94 13.85
N LEU A 373 -6.56 0.91 13.09
CA LEU A 373 -5.47 0.00 13.44
C LEU A 373 -4.11 0.69 13.68
N PRO A 374 -3.65 1.67 12.88
CA PRO A 374 -2.40 2.38 13.19
C PRO A 374 -2.43 3.04 14.57
N LYS A 375 -3.55 3.67 14.92
CA LYS A 375 -3.74 4.33 16.21
C LYS A 375 -3.82 3.32 17.36
N ASP A 376 -4.49 2.19 17.13
CA ASP A 376 -4.59 1.13 18.13
C ASP A 376 -3.23 0.46 18.38
N ILE A 377 -2.41 0.29 17.34
CA ILE A 377 -1.02 -0.18 17.45
C ILE A 377 -0.17 0.80 18.24
N ASP A 378 -0.23 2.10 17.93
CA ASP A 378 0.52 3.13 18.65
C ASP A 378 0.12 3.16 20.14
N THR A 379 -1.18 3.02 20.40
CA THR A 379 -1.74 2.99 21.77
C THR A 379 -1.29 1.74 22.53
N ASP A 380 -1.34 0.55 21.92
CA ASP A 380 -0.87 -0.70 22.53
C ASP A 380 0.64 -0.67 22.76
N LEU A 381 1.42 -0.01 21.89
CA LEU A 381 2.86 0.14 22.04
C LEU A 381 3.25 0.94 23.30
N ILE A 382 2.39 1.84 23.80
CA ILE A 382 2.66 2.69 24.98
C ILE A 382 1.79 2.38 26.21
N THR A 383 0.82 1.48 26.08
CA THR A 383 -0.08 1.06 27.18
C THR A 383 -0.03 -0.45 27.41
N GLY A 384 -0.76 -0.95 28.42
CA GLY A 384 -0.83 -2.37 28.72
C GLY A 384 0.51 -3.02 29.02
N PHE A 385 0.66 -4.26 28.57
CA PHE A 385 1.87 -5.07 28.77
C PHE A 385 3.06 -4.56 27.95
N LYS A 386 2.88 -4.13 26.71
CA LYS A 386 4.01 -3.66 25.87
C LYS A 386 4.57 -2.34 26.40
N GLY A 387 3.71 -1.39 26.75
CA GLY A 387 4.16 -0.16 27.41
C GLY A 387 4.85 -0.46 28.76
N PHE A 388 4.40 -1.48 29.50
CA PHE A 388 5.08 -1.94 30.70
C PHE A 388 6.48 -2.49 30.39
N MET A 389 6.61 -3.37 29.40
CA MET A 389 7.90 -3.94 28.99
C MET A 389 8.87 -2.88 28.46
N ARG A 390 8.36 -1.89 27.71
CA ARG A 390 9.15 -0.72 27.31
C ARG A 390 9.58 0.10 28.52
N THR A 391 8.71 0.25 29.52
CA THR A 391 9.07 0.92 30.79
C THR A 391 10.10 0.11 31.58
N VAL A 392 10.07 -1.23 31.54
CA VAL A 392 11.11 -2.10 32.12
C VAL A 392 12.46 -1.90 31.43
N GLN A 393 12.45 -1.73 30.10
CA GLN A 393 13.64 -1.44 29.32
C GLN A 393 14.21 -0.05 29.66
N GLY A 394 13.38 0.99 29.61
CA GLY A 394 13.79 2.36 29.87
C GLY A 394 12.71 3.41 29.62
N VAL A 395 13.13 4.61 29.24
CA VAL A 395 12.25 5.74 28.94
C VAL A 395 11.73 5.65 27.50
N ILE A 396 10.42 5.87 27.34
CA ILE A 396 9.68 5.83 26.06
C ILE A 396 9.68 7.22 25.40
N SER A 397 9.98 7.28 24.11
CA SER A 397 9.81 8.46 23.25
C SER A 397 9.35 8.04 21.87
N ASP A 398 8.16 8.45 21.48
CA ASP A 398 7.55 8.08 20.20
C ASP A 398 7.72 6.55 19.95
N ASN A 399 8.42 6.18 18.88
CA ASN A 399 8.64 4.80 18.48
C ASN A 399 9.84 4.10 19.16
N ASP A 400 10.66 4.84 19.91
CA ASP A 400 11.91 4.32 20.49
C ASP A 400 11.86 4.15 22.02
N THR A 401 12.69 3.23 22.53
CA THR A 401 12.83 2.95 23.97
C THR A 401 14.29 2.85 24.34
N SER A 402 14.70 3.65 25.33
CA SER A 402 16.07 3.57 25.88
C SER A 402 16.26 2.32 26.76
N SER A 403 17.50 2.00 27.11
CA SER A 403 17.86 0.86 28.01
C SER A 403 18.12 1.27 29.46
N VAL A 404 17.75 2.49 29.84
CA VAL A 404 18.19 3.11 31.10
C VAL A 404 17.75 2.31 32.32
N HIS A 405 16.51 1.80 32.35
CA HIS A 405 15.99 1.11 33.52
C HIS A 405 16.59 -0.29 33.65
N ILE A 406 16.64 -1.07 32.57
CA ILE A 406 17.20 -2.44 32.62
C ILE A 406 18.70 -2.41 33.00
N ASN A 407 19.42 -1.38 32.56
CA ASN A 407 20.83 -1.18 32.89
C ASN A 407 21.10 -0.91 34.37
N LEU A 408 20.10 -0.44 35.16
CA LEU A 408 20.25 -0.22 36.60
C LEU A 408 20.52 -1.53 37.36
N LEU A 409 20.05 -2.65 36.84
CA LEU A 409 20.21 -3.97 37.45
C LEU A 409 21.29 -4.79 36.76
N SER A 410 21.41 -4.72 35.43
CA SER A 410 22.39 -5.52 34.70
C SER A 410 23.84 -5.14 35.00
N SER A 411 24.12 -3.87 35.28
CA SER A 411 25.48 -3.42 35.65
C SER A 411 25.94 -3.98 36.99
N LEU A 412 25.01 -4.33 37.87
CA LEU A 412 25.29 -4.85 39.21
C LEU A 412 25.44 -6.37 39.24
N ALA A 413 24.98 -7.08 38.22
CA ALA A 413 25.02 -8.54 38.14
C ALA A 413 26.46 -9.09 38.08
N SER A 414 27.43 -8.26 37.71
CA SER A 414 28.84 -8.60 37.60
C SER A 414 29.68 -8.20 38.82
N GLU A 415 29.08 -7.53 39.82
CA GLU A 415 29.79 -7.06 41.02
C GLU A 415 29.80 -8.16 42.10
N SER A 416 30.97 -8.71 42.41
CA SER A 416 31.18 -9.68 43.51
C SER A 416 32.31 -9.22 44.44
N THR A 417 32.14 -9.36 45.75
CA THR A 417 33.11 -8.90 46.76
C THR A 417 33.24 -9.90 47.91
N ASP A 418 34.45 -10.12 48.42
CA ASP A 418 34.73 -11.16 49.43
C ASP A 418 34.72 -10.66 50.88
N THR A 419 34.77 -9.35 51.13
CA THR A 419 34.84 -8.76 52.48
C THR A 419 33.48 -8.27 53.00
N ALA A 420 33.31 -8.22 54.33
CA ALA A 420 32.04 -7.87 54.98
C ALA A 420 31.64 -6.39 54.74
N GLU A 421 32.61 -5.47 54.79
CA GLU A 421 32.39 -4.04 54.56
C GLU A 421 31.99 -3.74 53.11
N GLN A 422 32.63 -4.42 52.14
CA GLN A 422 32.29 -4.28 50.72
C GLN A 422 30.90 -4.88 50.41
N LYS A 423 30.55 -6.00 51.04
CA LYS A 423 29.20 -6.59 50.93
C LYS A 423 28.11 -5.62 51.45
N ALA A 424 28.37 -4.94 52.57
CA ALA A 424 27.44 -3.95 53.10
C ALA A 424 27.25 -2.74 52.16
N GLN A 425 28.31 -2.30 51.49
CA GLN A 425 28.23 -1.21 50.50
C GLN A 425 27.59 -1.64 49.17
N LEU A 426 27.90 -2.86 48.70
CA LEU A 426 27.26 -3.45 47.53
C LEU A 426 25.75 -3.60 47.76
N PHE A 427 25.33 -4.08 48.94
CA PHE A 427 23.92 -4.20 49.29
C PHE A 427 23.19 -2.84 49.33
N LYS A 428 23.82 -1.79 49.88
CA LYS A 428 23.27 -0.41 49.84
C LYS A 428 23.12 0.09 48.40
N THR A 429 24.10 -0.18 47.56
CA THR A 429 24.09 0.19 46.13
C THR A 429 22.99 -0.55 45.38
N LEU A 430 22.90 -1.86 45.56
CA LEU A 430 21.85 -2.70 45.00
C LEU A 430 20.46 -2.24 45.43
N SER A 431 20.25 -2.00 46.73
CA SER A 431 18.97 -1.53 47.26
C SER A 431 18.56 -0.18 46.66
N THR A 432 19.51 0.73 46.49
CA THR A 432 19.27 2.05 45.87
C THR A 432 18.89 1.90 44.39
N LYS A 433 19.66 1.11 43.63
CA LYS A 433 19.43 0.90 42.19
C LYS A 433 18.16 0.10 41.92
N PHE A 434 17.84 -0.87 42.77
CA PHE A 434 16.59 -1.60 42.72
C PHE A 434 15.38 -0.69 43.00
N LYS A 435 15.49 0.22 43.98
CA LYS A 435 14.45 1.24 44.22
C LYS A 435 14.26 2.17 43.00
N GLU A 436 15.36 2.61 42.39
CA GLU A 436 15.34 3.42 41.16
C GLU A 436 14.71 2.67 39.98
N PHE A 437 14.96 1.36 39.87
CA PHE A 437 14.35 0.50 38.87
C PHE A 437 12.85 0.30 39.09
N VAL A 438 12.40 -0.02 40.31
CA VAL A 438 10.98 -0.32 40.60
C VAL A 438 10.09 0.94 40.55
N GLY A 439 10.63 2.12 40.82
CA GLY A 439 9.86 3.37 40.87
C GLY A 439 9.07 3.69 39.58
N PRO A 440 9.71 3.73 38.40
CA PRO A 440 9.03 3.89 37.11
C PRO A 440 7.99 2.81 36.82
N LEU A 441 8.29 1.54 37.12
CA LEU A 441 7.36 0.42 36.94
C LEU A 441 6.10 0.60 37.79
N LYS A 442 6.25 0.95 39.08
CA LYS A 442 5.13 1.21 39.97
C LYS A 442 4.24 2.34 39.45
N ARG A 443 4.85 3.46 39.03
CA ARG A 443 4.12 4.62 38.51
C ARG A 443 3.38 4.29 37.21
N TYR A 444 3.97 3.49 36.34
CA TYR A 444 3.30 2.99 35.14
C TYR A 444 2.09 2.12 35.52
N LEU A 445 2.27 1.16 36.43
CA LEU A 445 1.19 0.29 36.90
C LEU A 445 0.05 1.10 37.54
N ASP A 446 0.34 2.09 38.39
CA ASP A 446 -0.67 2.95 39.00
C ASP A 446 -1.48 3.74 37.94
N THR A 447 -0.82 4.17 36.86
CA THR A 447 -1.45 4.88 35.74
C THR A 447 -2.33 3.94 34.92
N GLU A 448 -1.83 2.75 34.64
CA GLU A 448 -2.50 1.74 33.84
C GLU A 448 -3.72 1.15 34.56
N ILE A 449 -3.63 0.95 35.88
CA ILE A 449 -4.77 0.55 36.72
C ILE A 449 -5.88 1.61 36.63
N LYS A 450 -5.55 2.90 36.72
CA LYS A 450 -6.54 3.99 36.58
C LYS A 450 -7.15 4.05 35.19
N ARG A 451 -6.35 3.87 34.13
CA ARG A 451 -6.83 3.83 32.75
C ARG A 451 -7.79 2.66 32.54
N LEU A 452 -7.41 1.45 32.92
CA LEU A 452 -8.24 0.26 32.81
C LEU A 452 -9.53 0.38 33.62
N TYR A 453 -9.46 0.93 34.84
CA TYR A 453 -10.64 1.19 35.65
C TYR A 453 -11.62 2.14 34.94
N LYS A 454 -11.11 3.22 34.33
CA LYS A 454 -11.91 4.17 33.53
C LYS A 454 -12.53 3.49 32.30
N ASP A 455 -11.76 2.71 31.55
CA ASP A 455 -12.22 2.05 30.33
C ASP A 455 -13.26 0.95 30.62
N ILE A 456 -13.04 0.17 31.68
CA ILE A 456 -14.00 -0.85 32.15
C ILE A 456 -15.29 -0.19 32.61
N ASN A 457 -15.22 0.90 33.37
CA ASN A 457 -16.41 1.63 33.80
C ASN A 457 -17.17 2.25 32.63
N ALA A 458 -16.47 2.79 31.63
CA ALA A 458 -17.11 3.31 30.41
C ALA A 458 -17.81 2.21 29.60
N LYS A 459 -17.26 0.99 29.57
CA LYS A 459 -17.90 -0.17 28.92
C LYS A 459 -19.11 -0.68 29.70
N LYS A 460 -19.06 -0.70 31.04
CA LYS A 460 -20.17 -1.16 31.89
C LYS A 460 -21.28 -0.12 32.03
N ASN A 461 -20.93 1.16 32.05
CA ASN A 461 -21.84 2.29 32.21
C ASN A 461 -21.59 3.32 31.09
N PRO A 462 -21.99 3.03 29.84
CA PRO A 462 -21.80 3.95 28.73
C PRO A 462 -22.58 5.26 28.96
N PRO A 463 -21.99 6.44 28.67
CA PRO A 463 -22.66 7.71 28.84
C PRO A 463 -23.88 7.81 27.90
N VAL A 464 -25.01 8.31 28.43
CA VAL A 464 -26.26 8.46 27.67
C VAL A 464 -26.04 9.43 26.51
N SER A 465 -26.18 8.95 25.27
CA SER A 465 -26.03 9.78 24.07
C SER A 465 -27.20 10.77 23.94
N LYS A 466 -26.93 12.07 24.05
CA LYS A 466 -27.87 13.12 23.64
C LYS A 466 -27.76 13.31 22.12
N THR A 467 -28.49 12.51 21.35
CA THR A 467 -28.70 12.74 19.91
C THR A 467 -30.21 12.78 19.66
N PRO A 468 -30.77 13.80 18.99
CA PRO A 468 -32.20 13.83 18.67
C PRO A 468 -32.53 12.68 17.73
N ILE A 469 -33.59 11.94 18.06
CA ILE A 469 -34.15 10.89 17.21
C ILE A 469 -34.76 11.57 15.98
N ASN A 470 -34.12 11.44 14.81
CA ASN A 470 -34.75 11.78 13.54
C ASN A 470 -35.47 10.54 13.03
N ILE A 471 -36.78 10.46 13.28
CA ILE A 471 -37.63 9.38 12.83
C ILE A 471 -37.86 9.57 11.33
N LEU A 472 -37.25 8.71 10.51
CA LEU A 472 -37.58 8.60 9.09
C LEU A 472 -39.03 8.14 8.96
N THR A 473 -39.88 8.98 8.37
CA THR A 473 -41.24 8.63 7.94
C THR A 473 -41.17 7.72 6.70
N PRO A 474 -41.94 6.61 6.66
CA PRO A 474 -42.00 5.76 5.48
C PRO A 474 -43.02 6.33 4.48
N THR A 475 -42.56 6.71 3.29
CA THR A 475 -43.42 7.03 2.14
C THR A 475 -43.01 6.15 0.96
N HIS A 476 -43.66 4.99 0.80
CA HIS A 476 -44.26 4.52 -0.45
C HIS A 476 -44.82 3.09 -0.26
N LEU A 477 -46.10 3.01 0.09
CA LEU A 477 -46.95 1.88 -0.28
C LEU A 477 -48.20 2.50 -0.91
N THR A 478 -48.29 2.38 -2.24
CA THR A 478 -49.50 2.64 -3.01
C THR A 478 -50.55 1.58 -2.66
N PRO A 479 -51.80 1.94 -2.35
CA PRO A 479 -52.86 0.97 -2.12
C PRO A 479 -53.41 0.46 -3.47
N CYS A 480 -53.37 -0.85 -3.67
CA CYS A 480 -54.26 -1.52 -4.61
C CYS A 480 -55.68 -1.52 -4.03
N ASN A 481 -56.61 -1.03 -4.84
CA ASN A 481 -58.06 -1.08 -4.65
C ASN A 481 -58.57 -2.53 -4.63
N PRO A 482 -59.45 -2.91 -3.70
CA PRO A 482 -60.35 -4.04 -3.89
C PRO A 482 -61.79 -3.56 -4.15
N ASN A 483 -62.37 -4.04 -5.26
CA ASN A 483 -63.76 -4.46 -5.24
C ASN A 483 -63.86 -5.80 -4.50
#